data_AF-A0A1G8SPJ5-F1
#
_entry.id   AF-A0A1G8SPJ5-F1
#
_cell.length_a   1.000
_cell.length_b   1.000
_cell.length_c   1.000
_cell.angle_alpha   90.00
_cell.angle_beta   90.00
_cell.angle_gamma   90.00
#
_symmetry.space_group_name_H-M   'P 1'
#
loop_
_entity.id
_entity.type
_entity.pdbx_description
1 polymer ?
#
loop_
_entity_poly.entity_id
_entity_poly.type
_entity_poly.pdbx_seq_one_letter_code
_entity_poly.pdbx_strand_id
1 'polypeptide(L)'
;MEHEATVEGVGVGVGDEGHSLPVVILEARDRLVPIFISGDQAQSMQLAMEGEPFERPLTHDLFVEMVAEFGAAIDRVRIDDLADGTFYAKIDMEQYHGGERKQAVFDARPSDGIALALRVDCPLIITDEVIDEAGKPPEAFDSEETLDDPSEEDDDPFGGAGDDPFR
;
A
#
# COMPACT_ATOMS: atom_id res chain seq x y z
N MET A 1 -12.30 -9.61 17.23
CA MET A 1 -13.34 -9.67 16.18
C MET A 1 -12.71 -9.26 14.86
N GLU A 2 -13.43 -9.42 13.75
CA GLU A 2 -12.98 -9.05 12.40
C GLU A 2 -13.82 -7.86 11.91
N HIS A 3 -13.18 -6.92 11.24
CA HIS A 3 -13.80 -5.70 10.68
C HIS A 3 -13.46 -5.58 9.21
N GLU A 4 -14.41 -5.12 8.40
CA GLU A 4 -14.12 -4.72 7.03
C GLU A 4 -13.31 -3.42 7.04
N ALA A 5 -12.33 -3.34 6.15
CA ALA A 5 -11.42 -2.21 6.00
C ALA A 5 -11.52 -1.61 4.59
N THR A 6 -11.40 -0.30 4.48
CA THR A 6 -11.31 0.43 3.21
C THR A 6 -9.91 0.99 3.02
N VAL A 7 -9.45 1.10 1.76
CA VAL A 7 -8.20 1.81 1.44
C VAL A 7 -8.54 3.28 1.25
N GLU A 8 -8.16 4.13 2.21
CA GLU A 8 -8.42 5.57 2.12
C GLU A 8 -7.46 6.26 1.14
N GLY A 9 -6.22 5.76 1.07
CA GLY A 9 -5.25 6.31 0.14
C GLY A 9 -3.83 5.80 0.35
N VAL A 10 -2.96 6.24 -0.55
CA VAL A 10 -1.51 6.05 -0.47
C VAL A 10 -0.87 7.42 -0.32
N GLY A 11 -0.12 7.61 0.76
CA GLY A 11 0.53 8.86 1.12
C GLY A 11 1.99 8.68 1.46
N VAL A 12 2.54 9.67 2.18
CA VAL A 12 3.92 9.67 2.68
C VAL A 12 3.87 9.83 4.19
N GLY A 13 4.49 8.92 4.92
CA GLY A 13 4.70 8.99 6.36
C GLY A 13 6.18 9.14 6.71
N VAL A 14 6.47 9.53 7.94
CA VAL A 14 7.85 9.57 8.46
C VAL A 14 8.13 8.25 9.19
N GLY A 15 9.10 7.49 8.70
CA GLY A 15 9.55 6.25 9.36
C GLY A 15 10.43 6.52 10.59
N ASP A 16 10.80 5.46 11.30
CA ASP A 16 11.55 5.54 12.57
C ASP A 16 12.90 6.28 12.45
N GLU A 17 13.51 6.25 11.27
CA GLU A 17 14.79 6.93 10.97
C GLU A 17 14.61 8.37 10.48
N GLY A 18 13.39 8.90 10.50
CA GLY A 18 13.07 10.25 10.00
C GLY A 18 12.96 10.35 8.48
N HIS A 19 13.05 9.23 7.77
CA HIS A 19 12.91 9.18 6.32
C HIS A 19 11.44 9.16 5.89
N SER A 20 11.12 9.93 4.85
CA SER A 20 9.83 9.88 4.18
C SER A 20 9.66 8.55 3.45
N LEU A 21 8.71 7.73 3.91
CA LEU A 21 8.39 6.42 3.36
C LEU A 21 6.94 6.40 2.85
N PRO A 22 6.66 5.72 1.73
CA PRO A 22 5.29 5.51 1.29
C PRO A 22 4.49 4.72 2.33
N VAL A 23 3.23 5.10 2.51
CA VAL A 23 2.31 4.47 3.45
C VAL A 23 0.96 4.28 2.78
N VAL A 24 0.35 3.10 2.95
CA VAL A 24 -1.07 2.89 2.65
C VAL A 24 -1.88 3.04 3.94
N ILE A 25 -2.98 3.78 3.86
CA ILE A 25 -3.87 4.03 4.99
C ILE A 25 -5.12 3.18 4.81
N LEU A 26 -5.37 2.30 5.78
CA LEU A 26 -6.62 1.54 5.86
C LEU A 26 -7.53 2.17 6.91
N GLU A 27 -8.82 2.32 6.63
CA GLU A 27 -9.81 2.68 7.63
C GLU A 27 -10.59 1.44 8.08
N ALA A 28 -10.69 1.23 9.39
CA ALA A 28 -11.57 0.25 9.99
C ALA A 28 -11.95 0.68 11.41
N ARG A 29 -13.24 0.51 11.76
CA ARG A 29 -13.75 0.80 13.12
C ARG A 29 -13.41 2.24 13.57
N ASP A 30 -13.64 3.21 12.67
CA ASP A 30 -13.34 4.64 12.84
C ASP A 30 -11.87 4.93 13.22
N ARG A 31 -10.94 4.06 12.78
CA ARG A 31 -9.51 4.20 12.99
C ARG A 31 -8.76 4.00 11.69
N LEU A 32 -7.68 4.76 11.55
CA LEU A 32 -6.74 4.66 10.44
C LEU A 32 -5.55 3.80 10.84
N VAL A 33 -5.27 2.76 10.07
CA VAL A 33 -4.16 1.82 10.26
C VAL A 33 -3.12 2.08 9.16
N PRO A 34 -2.00 2.75 9.48
CA PRO A 34 -0.95 3.01 8.52
C PRO A 34 -0.06 1.77 8.33
N ILE A 35 0.18 1.38 7.08
CA ILE A 35 1.09 0.29 6.72
C ILE A 35 2.15 0.84 5.76
N PHE A 36 3.41 0.84 6.20
CA PHE A 36 4.53 1.27 5.37
C PHE A 36 4.80 0.28 4.25
N ILE A 37 5.02 0.81 3.05
CA ILE A 37 5.24 0.05 1.82
C ILE A 37 6.37 0.67 1.02
N SER A 38 6.93 -0.09 0.08
CA SER A 38 7.93 0.44 -0.86
C SER A 38 7.28 1.29 -1.96
N GLY A 39 8.09 2.09 -2.66
CA GLY A 39 7.60 2.98 -3.71
C GLY A 39 6.95 2.26 -4.90
N ASP A 40 7.47 1.10 -5.28
CA ASP A 40 6.89 0.24 -6.33
C ASP A 40 5.55 -0.38 -5.90
N GLN A 41 5.40 -0.72 -4.61
CA GLN A 41 4.14 -1.20 -4.05
C GLN A 41 3.10 -0.08 -4.04
N ALA A 42 3.48 1.11 -3.56
CA ALA A 42 2.65 2.30 -3.57
C ALA A 42 2.15 2.64 -4.98
N GLN A 43 3.05 2.64 -5.96
CA GLN A 43 2.69 2.86 -7.35
C GLN A 43 1.71 1.79 -7.87
N SER A 44 1.96 0.51 -7.58
CA SER A 44 1.08 -0.57 -8.02
C SER A 44 -0.34 -0.48 -7.43
N MET A 45 -0.48 0.02 -6.20
CA MET A 45 -1.76 0.28 -5.55
C MET A 45 -2.46 1.51 -6.13
N GLN A 46 -1.76 2.62 -6.32
CA GLN A 46 -2.34 3.83 -6.93
C GLN A 46 -2.91 3.54 -8.31
N LEU A 47 -2.15 2.83 -9.15
CA LEU A 47 -2.60 2.40 -10.47
C LEU A 47 -3.83 1.47 -10.40
N ALA A 48 -3.97 0.66 -9.35
CA ALA A 48 -5.17 -0.15 -9.15
C ALA A 48 -6.38 0.69 -8.74
N MET A 49 -6.18 1.68 -7.88
CA MET A 49 -7.23 2.62 -7.44
C MET A 49 -7.74 3.50 -8.57
N GLU A 50 -6.90 3.84 -9.55
CA GLU A 50 -7.29 4.57 -10.76
C GLU A 50 -8.24 3.75 -11.66
N GLY A 51 -8.17 2.41 -11.60
CA GLY A 51 -9.10 1.50 -12.29
C GLY A 51 -8.94 1.45 -13.82
N GLU A 52 -7.95 2.13 -14.39
CA GLU A 52 -7.73 2.16 -15.84
C GLU A 52 -6.90 0.95 -16.32
N PRO A 53 -7.35 0.23 -17.37
CA PRO A 53 -6.62 -0.93 -17.88
C PRO A 53 -5.34 -0.52 -18.61
N PHE A 54 -4.24 -1.20 -18.28
CA PHE A 54 -2.95 -1.03 -18.96
C PHE A 54 -2.89 -1.79 -20.29
N GLU A 55 -2.08 -1.32 -21.25
CA GLU A 55 -1.83 -2.02 -22.52
C GLU A 55 -1.21 -3.42 -22.31
N ARG A 56 -0.46 -3.58 -21.21
CA ARG A 56 0.16 -4.84 -20.79
C ARG A 56 -0.14 -5.06 -19.30
N PRO A 57 -0.45 -6.30 -18.88
CA PRO A 57 -0.75 -6.58 -17.48
C PRO A 57 0.48 -6.33 -16.61
N LEU A 58 0.28 -5.70 -15.45
CA LEU A 58 1.28 -5.60 -14.39
C LEU A 58 1.32 -6.92 -13.61
N THR A 59 2.24 -7.04 -12.66
CA THR A 59 2.47 -8.28 -11.90
C THR A 59 1.21 -8.79 -11.21
N HIS A 60 0.47 -7.92 -10.53
CA HIS A 60 -0.75 -8.30 -9.82
C HIS A 60 -1.91 -8.60 -10.79
N ASP A 61 -1.98 -7.91 -11.93
CA ASP A 61 -2.99 -8.20 -12.97
C ASP A 61 -2.75 -9.60 -13.56
N LEU A 62 -1.50 -9.89 -13.91
CA LEU A 62 -1.09 -11.21 -14.39
C LEU A 62 -1.39 -12.31 -13.36
N PHE A 63 -1.15 -12.04 -12.07
CA PHE A 63 -1.47 -12.98 -11.00
C PHE A 63 -2.97 -13.30 -10.94
N VAL A 64 -3.82 -12.27 -10.98
CA VAL A 64 -5.28 -12.43 -11.00
C VAL A 64 -5.73 -13.22 -12.23
N GLU A 65 -5.22 -12.89 -13.41
CA GLU A 65 -5.51 -13.64 -14.65
C GLU A 65 -5.12 -15.12 -14.54
N MET A 66 -3.92 -15.41 -14.02
CA MET A 66 -3.46 -16.78 -13.82
C MET A 66 -4.36 -17.54 -12.84
N VAL A 67 -4.68 -16.94 -11.70
CA VAL A 67 -5.57 -17.54 -10.69
C VAL A 67 -6.93 -17.89 -11.29
N ALA A 68 -7.53 -16.96 -12.04
CA ALA A 68 -8.81 -17.16 -12.70
C ALA A 68 -8.76 -18.31 -13.73
N GLU A 69 -7.71 -18.37 -14.55
CA GLU A 69 -7.53 -19.42 -15.57
C GLU A 69 -7.36 -20.81 -14.95
N PHE A 70 -6.79 -20.90 -13.74
CA PHE A 70 -6.72 -22.14 -12.96
C PHE A 70 -8.01 -22.49 -12.19
N GLY A 71 -9.10 -21.76 -12.45
CA GLY A 71 -10.42 -21.99 -11.86
C GLY A 71 -10.48 -21.62 -10.38
N ALA A 72 -9.67 -20.66 -9.95
CA ALA A 72 -9.67 -20.13 -8.60
C ALA A 72 -10.13 -18.66 -8.56
N ALA A 73 -10.64 -18.24 -7.41
CA ALA A 73 -11.03 -16.87 -7.12
C ALA A 73 -10.48 -16.46 -5.75
N ILE A 74 -10.14 -15.19 -5.62
CA ILE A 74 -9.75 -14.59 -4.35
C ILE A 74 -11.04 -14.18 -3.63
N ASP A 75 -11.32 -14.80 -2.49
CA ASP A 75 -12.55 -14.57 -1.72
C ASP A 75 -12.44 -13.29 -0.87
N ARG A 76 -11.30 -13.13 -0.18
CA ARG A 76 -10.99 -11.97 0.66
C ARG A 76 -9.51 -11.95 1.05
N VAL A 77 -9.07 -10.81 1.56
CA VAL A 77 -7.76 -10.66 2.19
C VAL A 77 -7.95 -10.27 3.65
N ARG A 78 -7.18 -10.89 4.55
CA ARG A 78 -7.22 -10.64 5.99
C ARG A 78 -5.87 -10.11 6.45
N ILE A 79 -5.85 -9.05 7.23
CA ILE A 79 -4.68 -8.59 7.98
C ILE A 79 -4.96 -8.97 9.43
N ASP A 80 -4.40 -10.10 9.87
CA ASP A 80 -4.86 -10.79 11.08
C ASP A 80 -3.85 -10.86 12.21
N ASP A 81 -2.62 -10.38 12.00
CA ASP A 81 -1.56 -10.40 13.02
C ASP A 81 -0.60 -9.21 12.84
N LEU A 82 0.00 -8.79 13.95
CA LEU A 82 1.03 -7.77 14.04
C LEU A 82 2.03 -8.21 15.11
N ALA A 83 3.28 -8.47 14.70
CA ALA A 83 4.33 -8.88 15.62
C ALA A 83 5.61 -8.11 15.33
N ASP A 84 6.20 -7.53 16.37
CA ASP A 84 7.45 -6.74 16.28
C ASP A 84 7.39 -5.62 15.21
N GLY A 85 6.22 -5.00 15.02
CA GLY A 85 5.99 -3.97 14.00
C GLY A 85 5.77 -4.51 12.59
N THR A 86 5.77 -5.83 12.40
CA THR A 86 5.50 -6.50 11.13
C THR A 86 4.07 -6.99 11.06
N PHE A 87 3.30 -6.44 10.12
CA PHE A 87 1.96 -6.90 9.81
C PHE A 87 1.99 -8.18 8.97
N TYR A 88 1.06 -9.09 9.24
CA TYR A 88 0.85 -10.32 8.46
C TYR A 88 -0.52 -10.32 7.83
N ALA A 89 -0.60 -10.86 6.62
CA ALA A 89 -1.84 -11.00 5.90
C ALA A 89 -2.05 -12.42 5.37
N LYS A 90 -3.31 -12.74 5.07
CA LYS A 90 -3.71 -13.98 4.44
C LYS A 90 -4.65 -13.70 3.29
N ILE A 91 -4.48 -14.46 2.22
CA ILE A 91 -5.39 -14.45 1.07
C ILE A 91 -6.23 -15.71 1.16
N ASP A 92 -7.53 -15.55 1.43
CA ASP A 92 -8.48 -16.65 1.36
C ASP A 92 -8.94 -16.79 -0.09
N MET A 93 -8.90 -18.01 -0.60
CA MET A 93 -9.24 -18.32 -1.99
C MET A 93 -10.15 -19.54 -2.06
N GLU A 94 -10.94 -19.60 -3.12
CA GLU A 94 -11.68 -20.78 -3.52
C GLU A 94 -11.18 -21.29 -4.87
N GLN A 95 -11.12 -22.61 -5.03
CA GLN A 95 -10.85 -23.26 -6.30
C GLN A 95 -11.98 -24.21 -6.65
N TYR A 96 -12.44 -24.15 -7.89
CA TYR A 96 -13.41 -25.07 -8.45
C TYR A 96 -12.73 -26.06 -9.40
N HIS A 97 -12.77 -27.34 -9.06
CA HIS A 97 -12.25 -28.40 -9.92
C HIS A 97 -13.19 -29.61 -9.91
N GLY A 98 -13.61 -30.07 -11.09
CA GLY A 98 -14.46 -31.27 -11.20
C GLY A 98 -15.84 -31.15 -10.53
N GLY A 99 -16.35 -29.93 -10.30
CA GLY A 99 -17.59 -29.68 -9.58
C GLY A 99 -17.46 -29.61 -8.07
N GLU A 100 -16.25 -29.74 -7.53
CA GLU A 100 -15.95 -29.59 -6.10
C GLU A 100 -15.33 -28.23 -5.81
N ARG A 101 -15.79 -27.58 -4.74
CA ARG A 101 -15.22 -26.35 -4.20
C ARG A 101 -14.20 -26.69 -3.13
N LYS A 102 -12.97 -26.21 -3.29
CA LYS A 102 -11.89 -26.32 -2.31
C LYS A 102 -11.50 -24.95 -1.81
N GLN A 103 -11.37 -24.80 -0.50
CA GLN A 103 -10.87 -23.59 0.14
C GLN A 103 -9.35 -23.68 0.30
N ALA A 104 -8.65 -22.57 0.10
CA ALA A 104 -7.22 -22.43 0.30
C ALA A 104 -6.92 -21.11 1.01
N VAL A 105 -5.89 -21.10 1.85
CA VAL A 105 -5.44 -19.90 2.55
C VAL A 105 -3.95 -19.80 2.33
N PHE A 106 -3.50 -18.64 1.86
CA PHE A 106 -2.09 -18.35 1.58
C PHE A 106 -1.58 -17.25 2.50
N ASP A 107 -0.39 -17.47 3.05
CA ASP A 107 0.36 -16.41 3.74
C ASP A 107 0.79 -15.33 2.74
N ALA A 108 0.64 -14.07 3.12
CA ALA A 108 0.92 -12.93 2.28
C ALA A 108 1.41 -11.73 3.10
N ARG A 109 2.16 -10.84 2.45
CA ARG A 109 2.39 -9.51 3.00
C ARG A 109 1.12 -8.66 2.80
N PRO A 110 0.81 -7.72 3.71
CA PRO A 110 -0.31 -6.82 3.53
C PRO A 110 -0.26 -6.06 2.21
N SER A 111 0.92 -5.65 1.76
CA SER A 111 1.10 -4.94 0.49
C SER A 111 0.57 -5.73 -0.71
N ASP A 112 0.84 -7.03 -0.76
CA ASP A 112 0.45 -7.88 -1.88
C ASP A 112 -1.05 -8.19 -1.80
N GLY A 113 -1.55 -8.46 -0.59
CA GLY A 113 -2.98 -8.67 -0.33
C GLY A 113 -3.83 -7.45 -0.70
N ILE A 114 -3.45 -6.25 -0.26
CA ILE A 114 -4.15 -5.01 -0.57
C ILE A 114 -4.12 -4.74 -2.08
N ALA A 115 -2.97 -4.91 -2.74
CA ALA A 115 -2.85 -4.71 -4.18
C ALA A 115 -3.73 -5.66 -4.99
N LEU A 116 -3.95 -6.89 -4.51
CA LEU A 116 -4.89 -7.84 -5.11
C LEU A 116 -6.34 -7.46 -4.83
N ALA A 117 -6.68 -7.13 -3.58
CA ALA A 117 -8.03 -6.76 -3.19
C ALA A 117 -8.55 -5.55 -3.99
N LEU A 118 -7.71 -4.54 -4.23
CA LEU A 118 -8.03 -3.38 -5.07
C LEU A 118 -8.34 -3.75 -6.53
N ARG A 119 -7.75 -4.84 -7.05
CA ARG A 119 -7.93 -5.27 -8.46
C ARG A 119 -9.12 -6.19 -8.66
N VAL A 120 -9.40 -7.05 -7.68
CA VAL A 120 -10.52 -7.99 -7.76
C VAL A 120 -11.77 -7.49 -7.03
N ASP A 121 -11.68 -6.32 -6.39
CA ASP A 121 -12.75 -5.72 -5.58
C ASP A 121 -13.26 -6.72 -4.51
N CYS A 122 -12.33 -7.37 -3.80
CA CYS A 122 -12.67 -8.31 -2.74
C CYS A 122 -12.54 -7.67 -1.35
N PRO A 123 -13.27 -8.17 -0.34
CA PRO A 123 -13.22 -7.61 1.01
C PRO A 123 -11.81 -7.65 1.62
N LEU A 124 -11.39 -6.51 2.16
CA LEU A 124 -10.28 -6.40 3.09
C LEU A 124 -10.81 -6.51 4.51
N ILE A 125 -10.25 -7.43 5.28
CA ILE A 125 -10.65 -7.68 6.67
C ILE A 125 -9.45 -7.42 7.58
N ILE A 126 -9.67 -6.78 8.71
CA ILE A 126 -8.65 -6.53 9.73
C ILE A 126 -9.16 -6.97 11.10
N THR A 127 -8.28 -7.53 11.94
CA THR A 127 -8.65 -7.98 13.28
C THR A 127 -8.62 -6.84 14.30
N ASP A 128 -9.41 -6.99 15.37
CA ASP A 128 -9.36 -6.08 16.54
C ASP A 128 -7.94 -5.92 17.07
N GLU A 129 -7.17 -7.00 17.14
CA GLU A 129 -5.79 -7.01 17.64
C GLU A 129 -4.91 -6.04 16.84
N VAL A 130 -4.96 -6.11 15.52
CA VAL A 130 -4.22 -5.20 14.64
C VAL A 130 -4.72 -3.76 14.77
N ILE A 131 -6.04 -3.53 14.83
CA ILE A 131 -6.60 -2.19 14.99
C ILE A 131 -6.23 -1.58 16.36
N ASP A 132 -6.27 -2.38 17.43
CA ASP A 132 -5.99 -1.93 18.78
C ASP A 132 -4.52 -1.53 18.94
N GLU A 133 -3.62 -2.25 18.27
CA GLU A 133 -2.17 -2.01 18.32
C GLU A 133 -1.73 -0.88 17.38
N ALA A 134 -2.17 -0.87 16.13
CA ALA A 134 -1.68 0.09 15.12
C ALA A 134 -2.67 1.19 14.73
N GLY A 135 -3.96 1.03 15.04
CA GLY A 135 -5.00 1.95 14.64
C GLY A 135 -4.95 3.27 15.41
N LYS A 136 -4.87 4.36 14.67
CA LYS A 136 -4.84 5.74 15.17
C LYS A 136 -6.15 6.47 14.85
N PRO A 137 -6.57 7.44 15.66
CA PRO A 137 -7.75 8.26 15.34
C PRO A 137 -7.46 9.15 14.12
N PRO A 138 -8.44 9.47 13.26
CA PRO A 138 -8.23 10.29 12.05
C PRO A 138 -7.54 11.63 12.32
N GLU A 139 -7.84 12.26 13.46
CA GLU A 139 -7.26 13.55 13.85
C GLU A 139 -5.74 13.49 14.07
N ALA A 140 -5.16 12.29 14.26
CA ALA A 140 -3.72 12.11 14.36
C ALA A 140 -2.99 12.26 13.00
N PHE A 141 -3.73 12.33 11.88
CA PHE A 141 -3.19 12.48 10.53
C PHE A 141 -3.43 13.87 9.93
N ASP A 142 -4.25 14.71 10.60
CA ASP A 142 -4.58 16.08 10.18
C ASP A 142 -3.53 17.13 10.61
N SER A 143 -2.46 16.74 11.31
CA SER A 143 -1.38 17.68 11.62
C SER A 143 -0.56 17.97 10.35
N GLU A 144 -0.93 19.06 9.68
CA GLU A 144 -0.09 19.80 8.74
C GLU A 144 1.24 20.19 9.44
N GLU A 145 2.22 19.29 9.49
CA GLU A 145 3.61 19.73 9.46
C GLU A 145 3.92 20.08 8.02
N THR A 146 3.78 21.38 7.75
CA THR A 146 4.26 22.08 6.55
C THR A 146 5.53 21.45 6.02
N LEU A 147 5.44 20.91 4.81
CA LEU A 147 6.56 20.60 3.94
C LEU A 147 7.37 21.90 3.77
N ASP A 148 8.47 22.04 4.48
CA ASP A 148 9.49 23.04 4.17
C ASP A 148 10.05 22.67 2.79
N ASP A 149 9.69 23.46 1.78
CA ASP A 149 10.24 23.43 0.44
C ASP A 149 11.68 23.98 0.51
N PRO A 150 12.74 23.17 0.29
CA PRO A 150 14.10 23.68 0.33
C PRO A 150 14.53 24.32 -1.00
N SER A 151 13.61 24.81 -1.83
CA SER A 151 13.93 25.36 -3.16
C SER A 151 14.08 26.89 -3.25
N GLU A 152 14.35 27.58 -2.14
CA GLU A 152 14.87 28.97 -2.18
C GLU A 152 16.12 29.16 -1.31
N GLU A 153 17.25 28.60 -1.76
CA GLU A 153 18.55 29.24 -1.51
C GLU A 153 19.13 29.70 -2.86
N ASP A 154 18.79 30.95 -3.19
CA ASP A 154 19.63 31.81 -4.03
C ASP A 154 21.00 31.95 -3.35
N ASP A 155 22.01 31.25 -3.85
CA ASP A 155 23.41 31.64 -3.67
C ASP A 155 24.21 31.22 -4.91
N ASP A 156 24.14 32.06 -5.95
CA ASP A 156 25.09 32.07 -7.06
C ASP A 156 26.31 32.92 -6.65
N PRO A 157 27.46 32.34 -6.24
CA PRO A 157 28.57 33.11 -5.70
C PRO A 157 29.59 33.51 -6.78
N PHE A 158 29.29 33.38 -8.07
CA PHE A 158 30.26 33.65 -9.14
C PHE A 158 29.75 34.61 -10.22
N GLY A 159 29.43 35.83 -9.80
CA GLY A 159 29.45 37.01 -10.67
C GLY A 159 30.71 37.86 -10.48
N GLY A 160 31.69 37.78 -11.39
CA GLY A 160 32.52 38.95 -11.71
C GLY A 160 34.02 38.77 -11.97
N ALA A 161 34.36 38.68 -13.26
CA ALA A 161 35.49 39.33 -13.95
C ALA A 161 36.96 39.00 -13.59
N GLY A 162 37.70 38.50 -14.57
CA GLY A 162 39.16 38.54 -14.55
C GLY A 162 39.83 37.86 -15.74
N ASP A 163 40.00 38.64 -16.81
CA ASP A 163 41.07 38.56 -17.84
C ASP A 163 41.40 37.24 -18.54
N ASP A 164 41.16 37.28 -19.85
CA ASP A 164 41.82 36.50 -20.90
C ASP A 164 43.22 37.08 -21.19
N PRO A 165 44.31 36.30 -21.06
CA PRO A 165 45.55 36.57 -21.78
C PRO A 165 45.87 35.39 -22.71
N PHE A 166 44.94 35.13 -23.62
CA PHE A 166 44.87 34.22 -24.77
C PHE A 166 45.54 32.86 -24.55
N ARG A 167 44.94 31.96 -23.75
CA ARG A 167 45.58 30.68 -23.39
C ARG A 167 44.66 29.63 -22.79
#